data_AF-A0A226X4L9-F1
#
_entry.id   AF-A0A226X4L9-F1
#
_cell.length_a   1.000
_cell.length_b   1.000
_cell.length_c   1.000
_cell.angle_alpha   90.00
_cell.angle_beta   90.00
_cell.angle_gamma   90.00
#
_symmetry.space_group_name_H-M   'P 1'
#
loop_
_entity.id
_entity.type
_entity.pdbx_description
1 polymer ?
#
loop_
_entity_poly.entity_id
_entity_poly.type
_entity_poly.pdbx_seq_one_letter_code
_entity_poly.pdbx_strand_id
1 'polypeptide(L)'
;MTTTYIVFKAQLKMLLSDQPRGMTADLTDFAVAYWDGRQVVGAYLRDAGHVDEVFDLDENAFEQWRDEFVAWLADPRFTARPDLLA
;
A
#
# COMPACT_ATOMS: atom_id res chain seq x y z
N MET A 1 -13.51 0.84 -17.81
CA MET A 1 -12.12 1.25 -18.05
C MET A 1 -11.26 0.44 -17.10
N THR A 2 -10.20 -0.20 -17.57
CA THR A 2 -9.28 -0.96 -16.72
C THR A 2 -8.34 0.00 -16.00
N THR A 3 -8.22 -0.10 -14.68
CA THR A 3 -7.24 0.69 -13.90
C THR A 3 -5.83 0.28 -14.31
N THR A 4 -4.99 1.26 -14.67
CA THR A 4 -3.57 1.04 -14.98
C THR A 4 -2.72 1.27 -13.73
N TYR A 5 -1.48 0.75 -13.74
CA TYR A 5 -0.50 0.99 -12.68
C TYR A 5 -0.31 2.48 -12.37
N ILE A 6 -0.22 3.33 -13.40
CA ILE A 6 -0.05 4.79 -13.24
C ILE A 6 -1.24 5.40 -12.49
N VAL A 7 -2.46 5.02 -12.86
CA VAL A 7 -3.69 5.53 -12.21
C VAL A 7 -3.75 5.03 -10.76
N PHE A 8 -3.53 3.74 -10.54
CA PHE A 8 -3.50 3.14 -9.21
C PHE A 8 -2.47 3.83 -8.31
N LYS A 9 -1.23 3.99 -8.76
CA LYS A 9 -0.15 4.60 -7.96
C LYS A 9 -0.42 6.06 -7.65
N ALA A 10 -1.03 6.80 -8.57
CA ALA A 10 -1.44 8.18 -8.32
C ALA A 10 -2.54 8.28 -7.25
N GLN A 11 -3.56 7.41 -7.31
CA GLN A 11 -4.65 7.37 -6.32
C GLN A 11 -4.14 6.91 -4.95
N LEU A 12 -3.34 5.85 -4.91
CA LEU A 12 -2.74 5.34 -3.69
C LEU A 12 -1.88 6.40 -3.00
N LYS A 13 -1.05 7.13 -3.77
CA LYS A 13 -0.27 8.27 -3.26
C LYS A 13 -1.15 9.32 -2.63
N MET A 14 -2.20 9.75 -3.33
CA MET A 14 -3.12 10.78 -2.84
C MET A 14 -3.75 10.37 -1.50
N LEU A 15 -4.28 9.14 -1.44
CA LEU A 15 -4.93 8.61 -0.24
C LEU A 15 -3.96 8.49 0.94
N LEU A 16 -2.78 7.91 0.73
CA LEU A 16 -1.79 7.72 1.79
C LEU A 16 -1.15 9.03 2.27
N SER A 17 -0.96 10.00 1.37
CA SER A 17 -0.38 11.29 1.76
C SER A 17 -1.26 12.13 2.69
N ASP A 18 -2.56 11.79 2.75
CA ASP A 18 -3.54 12.43 3.64
C ASP A 18 -3.67 11.68 4.99
N GLN A 19 -3.09 10.48 5.12
CA GLN A 19 -3.15 9.71 6.35
C GLN A 19 -2.12 10.21 7.39
N PRO A 20 -2.42 10.03 8.70
CA PRO A 20 -1.40 10.15 9.74
C PRO A 20 -0.18 9.25 9.47
N ARG A 21 1.00 9.68 9.94
CA ARG A 21 2.20 8.82 9.92
C ARG A 21 1.90 7.51 10.65
N GLY A 22 2.49 6.42 10.17
CA GLY A 22 2.30 5.08 10.72
C GLY A 22 1.04 4.36 10.23
N MET A 23 0.31 4.91 9.27
CA MET A 23 -0.82 4.24 8.62
C MET A 23 -0.36 3.49 7.37
N THR A 24 -0.89 2.29 7.17
CA THR A 24 -0.73 1.51 5.94
C THR A 24 -2.04 1.36 5.19
N ALA A 25 -1.98 1.33 3.87
CA ALA A 25 -3.00 0.77 2.99
C ALA A 25 -2.81 -0.75 2.95
N ASP A 26 -3.85 -1.49 3.33
CA ASP A 26 -3.81 -2.96 3.37
C ASP A 26 -4.23 -3.53 2.01
N LEU A 27 -3.28 -3.58 1.07
CA LEU A 27 -3.52 -3.88 -0.35
C LEU A 27 -3.87 -5.35 -0.59
N THR A 28 -3.21 -6.25 0.13
CA THR A 28 -3.56 -7.67 0.25
C THR A 28 -3.54 -8.09 1.73
N ASP A 29 -3.68 -9.38 2.01
CA ASP A 29 -3.52 -9.97 3.34
C ASP A 29 -2.06 -9.94 3.85
N PHE A 30 -1.07 -9.87 2.94
CA PHE A 30 0.35 -9.87 3.29
C PHE A 30 1.14 -8.67 2.75
N ALA A 31 0.61 -7.91 1.79
CA ALA A 31 1.29 -6.75 1.19
C ALA A 31 0.55 -5.46 1.52
N VAL A 32 1.31 -4.47 1.98
CA VAL A 32 0.81 -3.15 2.37
C VAL A 32 1.59 -2.05 1.70
N ALA A 33 1.05 -0.82 1.72
CA ALA A 33 1.77 0.36 1.30
C ALA A 33 1.61 1.49 2.31
N TYR A 34 2.62 2.34 2.47
CA TYR A 34 2.56 3.51 3.34
C TYR A 34 3.25 4.73 2.74
N TRP A 35 2.94 5.91 3.28
CA TRP A 35 3.63 7.15 2.94
C TRP A 35 4.79 7.39 3.91
N ASP A 36 6.01 7.47 3.38
CA ASP A 36 7.21 7.72 4.18
C ASP A 36 7.49 9.22 4.43
N GLY A 37 6.63 10.11 3.90
CA GLY A 37 6.84 11.56 3.88
C GLY A 37 7.24 12.11 2.51
N ARG A 38 7.66 11.25 1.58
CA ARG A 38 8.18 11.61 0.25
C ARG A 38 7.59 10.77 -0.88
N GLN A 39 7.35 9.48 -0.64
CA GLN A 39 6.86 8.54 -1.64
C GLN A 39 6.00 7.44 -1.00
N VAL A 40 5.32 6.68 -1.87
CA VAL A 40 4.64 5.45 -1.46
C VAL A 40 5.67 4.33 -1.44
N VAL A 41 5.73 3.62 -0.31
CA VAL A 41 6.61 2.48 -0.07
C VAL A 41 5.74 1.23 0.08
N GLY A 42 6.05 0.18 -0.69
CA GLY A 42 5.44 -1.14 -0.52
C GLY A 42 6.19 -1.94 0.54
N ALA A 43 5.49 -2.72 1.36
CA ALA A 43 6.13 -3.62 2.31
C ALA A 43 5.30 -4.88 2.55
N TYR A 44 5.99 -5.95 2.91
CA TYR A 44 5.37 -7.19 3.34
C TYR A 44 5.09 -7.16 4.85
N LEU A 45 4.08 -7.93 5.24
CA LEU A 45 3.76 -8.23 6.62
C LEU A 45 4.36 -9.57 7.00
N ARG A 46 4.94 -9.65 8.20
CA ARG A 46 5.25 -10.91 8.88
C ARG A 46 4.13 -11.31 9.85
N ASP A 47 4.33 -12.42 10.53
CA ASP A 47 3.44 -12.89 11.59
C ASP A 47 3.07 -11.77 12.59
N ALA A 48 1.81 -11.77 13.01
CA ALA A 48 1.18 -10.72 13.83
C ALA A 48 1.03 -9.34 13.15
N GLY A 49 1.25 -9.23 11.84
CA GLY A 49 0.94 -8.01 11.08
C GLY A 49 1.97 -6.89 11.25
N HIS A 50 3.21 -7.20 11.62
CA HIS A 50 4.29 -6.22 11.62
C HIS A 50 4.84 -6.01 10.21
N VAL A 51 5.28 -4.79 9.90
CA VAL A 51 6.02 -4.53 8.67
C VAL A 51 7.37 -5.25 8.73
N ASP A 52 7.76 -5.87 7.62
CA ASP A 52 9.01 -6.62 7.49
C ASP A 52 9.88 -6.07 6.34
N GLU A 53 9.87 -6.73 5.18
CA GLU A 53 10.67 -6.33 4.03
C GLU A 53 9.94 -5.30 3.15
N VAL A 54 10.65 -4.24 2.78
CA VAL A 54 10.19 -3.25 1.79
C VAL A 54 10.43 -3.77 0.39
N PHE A 55 9.47 -3.56 -0.50
CA PHE A 55 9.60 -3.90 -1.92
C PHE A 55 9.20 -2.74 -2.82
N ASP A 56 9.68 -2.80 -4.06
CA ASP A 56 9.31 -1.84 -5.10
C ASP A 56 7.87 -2.09 -5.54
N LEU A 57 6.96 -1.21 -5.15
CA LEU A 57 5.58 -1.19 -5.65
C LEU A 57 5.56 -0.62 -7.07
N ASP A 58 6.05 -1.45 -8.02
CA ASP A 58 6.22 -1.15 -9.43
C ASP A 58 5.10 -1.73 -10.31
N GLU A 59 5.25 -1.63 -11.63
CA GLU A 59 4.26 -2.16 -12.58
C GLU A 59 4.18 -3.69 -12.52
N ASN A 60 5.28 -4.40 -12.25
CA ASN A 60 5.26 -5.85 -12.16
C ASN A 60 4.46 -6.33 -10.92
N ALA A 61 4.69 -5.68 -9.78
CA ALA A 61 3.91 -5.94 -8.56
C ALA A 61 2.41 -5.63 -8.78
N PHE A 62 2.11 -4.53 -9.48
CA PHE A 62 0.73 -4.19 -9.84
C PHE A 62 0.10 -5.23 -10.76
N GLU A 63 0.80 -5.72 -11.78
CA GLU A 63 0.27 -6.76 -12.66
C GLU A 63 0.04 -8.08 -11.93
N GLN A 64 0.92 -8.43 -10.98
CA GLN A 64 0.81 -9.66 -10.20
C GLN A 64 -0.42 -9.68 -9.28
N TRP A 65 -0.75 -8.55 -8.64
CA TRP A 65 -1.85 -8.43 -7.66
C TRP A 65 -2.93 -7.46 -8.11
N ARG A 66 -3.12 -7.33 -9.43
CA ARG A 66 -3.98 -6.32 -10.03
C ARG A 66 -5.39 -6.35 -9.47
N ASP A 67 -5.97 -7.54 -9.37
CA ASP A 67 -7.37 -7.69 -8.98
C ASP A 67 -7.58 -7.26 -7.53
N GLU A 68 -6.68 -7.65 -6.62
CA GLU A 68 -6.70 -7.23 -5.22
C GLU A 68 -6.50 -5.72 -5.06
N PHE A 69 -5.53 -5.15 -5.80
CA PHE A 69 -5.23 -3.72 -5.74
C PHE A 69 -6.40 -2.87 -6.27
N VAL A 70 -7.04 -3.32 -7.36
CA VAL A 70 -8.22 -2.67 -7.92
C VAL A 70 -9.44 -2.83 -7.01
N ALA A 71 -9.62 -4.00 -6.40
CA ALA A 71 -10.67 -4.21 -5.41
C ALA A 71 -10.47 -3.31 -4.17
N TRP A 72 -9.23 -3.17 -3.71
CA TRP A 72 -8.89 -2.27 -2.60
C TRP A 72 -9.22 -0.81 -2.92
N LEU A 73 -9.00 -0.34 -4.15
CA LEU A 73 -9.39 1.03 -4.54
C LEU A 73 -10.89 1.30 -4.40
N ALA A 74 -11.73 0.27 -4.56
CA ALA A 74 -13.18 0.40 -4.41
C ALA A 74 -13.63 0.46 -2.94
N ASP A 75 -12.85 -0.13 -2.03
CA ASP A 75 -13.10 -0.17 -0.58
C ASP A 75 -11.77 -0.03 0.19
N PRO A 76 -11.17 1.17 0.25
CA PRO A 76 -9.85 1.36 0.85
C PRO A 76 -9.85 1.07 2.36
N ARG A 77 -8.93 0.21 2.78
CA ARG A 77 -8.73 -0.14 4.20
C ARG A 77 -7.37 0.30 4.66
N PHE A 78 -7.34 0.95 5.83
CA PHE A 78 -6.11 1.43 6.45
C PHE A 78 -5.97 0.91 7.88
N THR A 79 -4.74 0.58 8.25
CA THR A 79 -4.40 0.09 9.59
C THR A 79 -3.25 0.89 10.18
N ALA A 80 -3.34 1.22 11.46
CA ALA A 80 -2.24 1.82 12.21
C ALA A 80 -1.20 0.75 12.55
N ARG A 81 0.06 0.99 12.17
CA ARG A 81 1.21 0.11 12.45
C ARG A 81 2.27 0.88 13.24
N PRO A 82 2.32 0.72 14.58
CA PRO A 82 3.23 1.47 15.44
C PRO A 82 4.72 1.31 15.12
N ASP A 83 5.10 0.19 14.50
CA ASP A 83 6.46 -0.08 14.03
C ASP A 83 6.95 0.93 12.97
N LEU A 84 6.04 1.60 12.26
CA LEU A 84 6.36 2.69 11.33
C LEU A 84 6.55 4.07 12.01
N LEU A 85 6.30 4.16 13.32
CA LEU A 85 6.51 5.38 14.11
C LEU A 85 7.82 5.38 14.92
N ALA A 86 8.51 4.24 14.93
CA ALA A 86 9.73 4.02 15.71
C ALA A 86 10.96 4.73 15.14
#